data_AF-A0A430RH67-F1
#
_entry.id   AF-A0A430RH67-F1
#
_cell.length_a   1.000
_cell.length_b   1.000
_cell.length_c   1.000
_cell.angle_alpha   90.00
_cell.angle_beta   90.00
_cell.angle_gamma   90.00
#
_symmetry.space_group_name_H-M   'P 1'
#
loop_
_entity.id
_entity.type
_entity.pdbx_description
1 polymer ?
#
loop_
_entity_poly.entity_id
_entity_poly.type
_entity_poly.pdbx_seq_one_letter_code
_entity_poly.pdbx_strand_id
1 'polypeptide(L)'
;PARIVAAANPEEQAVGGLPLEPPIANRLLHLEWHLSPEEWVRGMTEGWGFLYPPLPNPPAPHVLNQHLEEARNLVALYIRRNPAHAYNLPKGHEASRAWPSYRTWDMAARFLGTARALELPEEVQTLGVVGAVGKSGYALMSFLRDLDLPDPREVIRNPTLVPSRDDRAFATLHSVVSTLAHEWTKENFYGTCRVLNYIAEEGRADIAAPAAGRLIRLYGEARKARKPTWDFPQEFIRAFQHLLENMAKAM
;
A
#
# COMPACT_ATOMS: atom_id res chain seq x y z
N PRO A 1 0.22 14.18 16.70
CA PRO A 1 1.64 13.82 16.49
C PRO A 1 2.43 14.99 15.87
N ALA A 2 3.56 15.36 16.49
CA ALA A 2 4.50 16.30 15.90
C ALA A 2 5.15 15.68 14.65
N ARG A 3 5.25 16.46 13.56
CA ARG A 3 6.04 16.08 12.38
C ARG A 3 7.47 16.55 12.64
N ILE A 4 8.41 15.63 12.81
CA ILE A 4 9.83 15.94 13.02
C ILE A 4 10.52 15.86 11.66
N VAL A 5 11.20 16.94 11.29
CA VAL A 5 12.08 16.99 10.12
C VAL A 5 13.48 17.31 10.64
N ALA A 6 14.47 16.54 10.19
CA ALA A 6 15.88 16.73 10.52
C ALA A 6 16.68 16.76 9.22
N ALA A 7 17.76 17.54 9.22
CA ALA A 7 18.75 17.58 8.16
C ALA A 7 20.12 17.26 8.76
N ALA A 8 20.93 16.49 8.05
CA ALA A 8 22.27 16.11 8.47
C ALA A 8 23.21 16.20 7.27
N ASN A 9 24.47 16.56 7.54
CA ASN A 9 25.53 16.49 6.54
C ASN A 9 26.00 15.03 6.37
N PRO A 10 26.61 14.68 5.23
CA PRO A 10 27.34 13.42 5.09
C PRO A 10 28.36 13.24 6.22
N GLU A 11 28.60 11.99 6.63
CA GLU A 11 29.48 11.66 7.77
C GLU A 11 30.90 12.20 7.56
N GLU A 12 31.38 12.18 6.31
CA GLU A 12 32.72 12.63 5.93
C GLU A 12 32.88 14.16 6.07
N GLN A 13 31.78 14.91 6.06
CA GLN A 13 31.76 16.37 6.16
C GLN A 13 31.45 16.85 7.58
N ALA A 14 30.95 15.97 8.45
CA ALA A 14 30.53 16.31 9.79
C ALA A 14 31.72 16.21 10.76
N VAL A 15 32.27 17.36 11.19
CA VAL A 15 33.27 17.40 12.26
C VAL A 15 32.62 16.92 13.56
N GLY A 16 33.00 15.72 14.03
CA GLY A 16 32.43 15.11 15.22
C GLY A 16 31.00 14.57 15.04
N GLY A 17 30.57 14.35 13.80
CA GLY A 17 29.28 13.69 13.52
C GLY A 17 29.29 12.25 14.03
N LEU A 18 28.26 11.87 14.78
CA LEU A 18 28.03 10.48 15.15
C LEU A 18 26.97 9.87 14.21
N PRO A 19 27.17 8.64 13.72
CA PRO A 19 26.14 7.93 12.97
C PRO A 19 24.87 7.82 13.81
N LEU A 20 23.71 7.85 13.15
CA LEU A 20 22.45 7.61 13.84
C LEU A 20 22.44 6.19 14.41
N GLU A 21 22.09 6.06 15.69
CA GLU A 21 21.86 4.74 16.29
C GLU A 21 20.75 4.00 15.53
N PRO A 22 20.92 2.70 15.23
CA PRO A 22 19.98 1.96 14.37
C PRO A 22 18.50 2.03 14.80
N PRO A 23 18.16 2.04 16.11
CA PRO A 23 16.78 2.23 16.54
C PRO A 23 16.21 3.60 16.15
N ILE A 24 17.02 4.67 16.14
CA ILE A 24 16.58 6.01 15.73
C ILE A 24 16.46 6.08 14.22
N ALA A 25 17.46 5.55 13.49
CA ALA A 25 17.43 5.48 12.03
C ALA A 25 16.15 4.79 11.52
N ASN A 26 15.70 3.71 12.16
CA ASN A 26 14.49 2.97 11.79
C ASN A 26 13.16 3.67 12.13
N ARG A 27 13.20 4.85 12.76
CA ARG A 27 12.01 5.69 13.02
C ARG A 27 11.90 6.87 12.04
N LEU A 28 12.89 7.04 11.16
CA LEU A 28 12.98 8.14 10.21
C LEU A 28 12.88 7.62 8.78
N LEU A 29 12.32 8.46 7.91
CA LEU A 29 12.40 8.30 6.47
C LEU A 29 13.63 9.11 6.02
N HIS A 30 14.58 8.45 5.37
CA HIS A 30 15.85 9.04 4.95
C HIS A 30 15.75 9.49 3.50
N LEU A 31 15.95 10.78 3.26
CA LEU A 31 15.99 11.34 1.90
C LEU A 31 17.38 11.92 1.68
N GLU A 32 17.99 11.53 0.56
CA GLU A 32 19.17 12.21 0.04
C GLU A 32 18.72 13.16 -1.06
N TRP A 33 19.18 14.40 -0.99
CA TRP A 33 18.89 15.41 -1.99
C TRP A 33 20.19 16.07 -2.44
N HIS A 34 20.18 16.55 -3.68
CA HIS A 34 21.28 17.28 -4.29
C HIS A 34 20.71 18.56 -4.88
N LEU A 35 21.52 19.61 -4.87
CA LEU A 35 21.17 20.91 -5.44
C LEU A 35 22.24 21.28 -6.45
N SER A 36 21.89 21.34 -7.73
CA SER A 36 22.82 21.72 -8.79
C SER A 36 23.10 23.23 -8.77
N PRO A 37 24.26 23.68 -9.28
CA PRO A 37 24.54 25.10 -9.47
C PRO A 37 23.46 25.81 -10.30
N GLU A 38 22.92 25.14 -11.32
CA GLU A 38 21.86 25.66 -12.18
C GLU A 38 20.55 25.85 -11.41
N GLU A 39 20.14 24.86 -10.60
CA GLU A 39 18.97 25.00 -9.72
C GLU A 39 19.17 26.10 -8.68
N TRP A 40 20.39 26.26 -8.15
CA TRP A 40 20.71 27.34 -7.22
C TRP A 40 20.54 28.71 -7.88
N VAL A 41 21.13 28.90 -9.06
CA VAL A 41 20.99 30.15 -9.83
C VAL A 41 19.52 30.46 -10.08
N ARG A 42 18.75 29.48 -10.58
CA ARG A 42 17.31 29.67 -10.83
C ARG A 42 16.52 29.99 -9.56
N GLY A 43 16.78 29.28 -8.46
CA GLY A 43 16.15 29.57 -7.18
C GLY A 43 16.44 30.99 -6.68
N MET A 44 17.64 31.49 -6.93
CA MET A 44 18.05 32.86 -6.57
C MET A 44 17.45 33.93 -7.49
N THR A 45 17.31 33.66 -8.79
CA THR A 45 16.83 34.65 -9.77
C THR A 45 15.32 34.64 -9.98
N GLU A 46 14.69 33.48 -9.93
CA GLU A 46 13.26 33.25 -10.17
C GLU A 46 12.47 33.10 -8.86
N GLY A 47 13.17 32.78 -7.75
CA GLY A 47 12.59 32.57 -6.42
C GLY A 47 12.32 31.09 -6.11
N TRP A 48 12.64 30.67 -4.88
CA TRP A 48 12.51 29.28 -4.44
C TRP A 48 11.08 28.72 -4.49
N GLY A 49 10.06 29.56 -4.30
CA GLY A 49 8.67 29.13 -4.39
C GLY A 49 8.20 28.84 -5.83
N PHE A 50 8.91 29.38 -6.83
CA PHE A 50 8.67 29.04 -8.22
C PHE A 50 9.32 27.69 -8.57
N LEU A 51 10.55 27.46 -8.11
CA LEU A 51 11.27 26.21 -8.36
C LEU A 51 10.70 25.03 -7.56
N TYR A 52 10.27 25.28 -6.32
CA TYR A 52 9.69 24.30 -5.41
C TYR A 52 8.29 24.77 -4.96
N PRO A 53 7.27 24.60 -5.83
CA PRO A 53 5.92 24.99 -5.49
C PRO A 53 5.42 24.21 -4.26
N PRO A 54 4.44 24.76 -3.52
CA PRO A 54 3.81 24.06 -2.41
C PRO A 54 3.29 22.69 -2.85
N LEU A 55 3.37 21.71 -1.95
CA LEU A 55 2.77 20.41 -2.19
C LEU A 55 1.27 20.55 -2.50
N PRO A 56 0.71 19.66 -3.34
CA PRO A 56 -0.71 19.62 -3.59
C PRO A 56 -1.49 19.45 -2.29
N ASN A 57 -2.71 19.98 -2.26
CA ASN A 57 -3.61 19.77 -1.14
C ASN A 57 -3.86 18.26 -0.95
N PRO A 58 -4.00 17.79 0.30
CA PRO A 58 -4.37 16.41 0.56
C PRO A 58 -5.66 16.04 -0.18
N PRO A 59 -5.76 14.82 -0.75
CA PRO A 59 -6.97 14.39 -1.40
C PRO A 59 -8.08 14.18 -0.37
N ALA A 60 -9.32 14.01 -0.83
CA ALA A 60 -10.44 13.73 0.06
C ALA A 60 -10.13 12.51 0.95
N PRO A 61 -10.52 12.49 2.25
CA PRO A 61 -10.12 11.45 3.17
C PRO A 61 -10.44 10.02 2.71
N HIS A 62 -11.54 9.82 1.99
CA HIS A 62 -11.90 8.50 1.46
C HIS A 62 -10.93 8.03 0.37
N VAL A 63 -10.48 8.92 -0.53
CA VAL A 63 -9.47 8.61 -1.56
C VAL A 63 -8.14 8.27 -0.91
N LEU A 64 -7.71 9.06 0.08
CA LEU A 64 -6.47 8.78 0.80
C LEU A 64 -6.54 7.40 1.48
N ASN A 65 -7.64 7.11 2.18
CA ASN A 65 -7.81 5.85 2.88
C ASN A 65 -7.77 4.65 1.92
N GLN A 66 -8.39 4.77 0.73
CA GLN A 66 -8.35 3.73 -0.29
C GLN A 66 -6.92 3.37 -0.68
N HIS A 67 -6.13 4.36 -1.09
CA HIS A 67 -4.76 4.11 -1.52
C HIS A 67 -3.84 3.65 -0.38
N LEU A 68 -4.09 4.08 0.86
CA LEU A 68 -3.39 3.55 2.03
C LEU A 68 -3.69 2.06 2.25
N GLU A 69 -4.94 1.63 2.09
CA GLU A 69 -5.30 0.21 2.18
C GLU A 69 -4.68 -0.62 1.06
N GLU A 70 -4.76 -0.13 -0.18
CA GLU A 70 -4.17 -0.77 -1.36
C GLU A 70 -2.65 -0.94 -1.18
N ALA A 71 -1.94 0.12 -0.78
CA ALA A 71 -0.50 0.06 -0.55
C ALA A 71 -0.12 -0.93 0.57
N ARG A 72 -0.89 -0.99 1.66
CA ARG A 72 -0.66 -2.00 2.72
C ARG A 72 -0.84 -3.42 2.22
N ASN A 73 -1.88 -3.69 1.43
CA ASN A 73 -2.13 -5.02 0.86
C ASN A 73 -1.00 -5.43 -0.09
N LEU A 74 -0.50 -4.51 -0.91
CA LEU A 74 0.61 -4.75 -1.82
C LEU A 74 1.93 -5.02 -1.10
N VAL A 75 2.25 -4.23 -0.06
CA VAL A 75 3.42 -4.48 0.79
C VAL A 75 3.31 -5.82 1.51
N ALA A 76 2.14 -6.15 2.06
CA ALA A 76 1.90 -7.44 2.71
C ALA A 76 2.07 -8.61 1.74
N LEU A 77 1.56 -8.49 0.51
CA LEU A 77 1.76 -9.48 -0.54
C LEU A 77 3.25 -9.67 -0.87
N TYR A 78 3.98 -8.56 -1.04
CA TYR A 78 5.42 -8.60 -1.31
C TYR A 78 6.19 -9.32 -0.19
N ILE A 79 5.91 -9.00 1.08
CA ILE A 79 6.56 -9.65 2.22
C ILE A 79 6.19 -11.13 2.33
N ARG A 80 4.95 -11.50 2.03
CA ARG A 80 4.54 -12.91 1.96
C ARG A 80 5.35 -13.70 0.93
N ARG A 81 5.69 -13.08 -0.21
CA ARG A 81 6.52 -13.69 -1.26
C ARG A 81 8.01 -13.64 -0.96
N ASN A 82 8.45 -12.66 -0.16
CA ASN A 82 9.85 -12.43 0.18
C ASN A 82 10.04 -12.32 1.71
N PRO A 83 9.79 -13.40 2.50
CA PRO A 83 9.81 -13.31 3.96
C PRO A 83 11.15 -12.80 4.53
N ALA A 84 12.26 -13.11 3.86
CA ALA A 84 13.60 -12.65 4.23
C ALA A 84 13.75 -11.10 4.18
N HIS A 85 12.88 -10.40 3.47
CA HIS A 85 12.89 -8.93 3.40
C HIS A 85 12.11 -8.27 4.55
N ALA A 86 11.35 -9.02 5.35
CA ALA A 86 10.53 -8.47 6.43
C ALA A 86 11.34 -7.74 7.50
N TYR A 87 12.51 -8.29 7.82
CA TYR A 87 13.42 -7.72 8.80
C TYR A 87 14.86 -8.04 8.42
N ASN A 88 15.66 -7.01 8.17
CA ASN A 88 17.08 -7.14 7.88
C ASN A 88 17.82 -5.93 8.44
N LEU A 89 18.39 -6.07 9.63
CA LEU A 89 19.26 -5.05 10.22
C LEU A 89 20.67 -5.22 9.63
N PRO A 90 21.16 -4.28 8.82
CA PRO A 90 22.52 -4.34 8.29
C PRO A 90 23.55 -4.13 9.41
N LYS A 91 24.81 -4.45 9.13
CA LYS A 91 25.95 -4.22 10.03
C LYS A 91 26.69 -2.93 9.64
N GLY A 92 27.39 -2.32 10.60
CA GLY A 92 28.20 -1.13 10.35
C GLY A 92 27.36 0.11 10.03
N HIS A 93 27.92 1.03 9.24
CA HIS A 93 27.34 2.34 8.93
C HIS A 93 25.99 2.27 8.20
N GLU A 94 25.72 1.21 7.44
CA GLU A 94 24.41 1.03 6.78
C GLU A 94 23.25 0.95 7.79
N ALA A 95 23.52 0.56 9.05
CA ALA A 95 22.51 0.50 10.11
C ALA A 95 22.03 1.88 10.59
N SER A 96 22.79 2.93 10.27
CA SER A 96 22.47 4.33 10.58
C SER A 96 21.58 4.99 9.53
N ARG A 97 21.20 4.26 8.48
CA ARG A 97 20.32 4.72 7.38
C ARG A 97 18.99 3.96 7.37
N ALA A 98 18.25 4.05 6.27
CA ALA A 98 17.02 3.30 6.05
C ALA A 98 17.31 1.79 5.91
N TRP A 99 16.55 0.96 6.64
CA TRP A 99 16.69 -0.50 6.56
C TRP A 99 15.36 -1.22 6.83
N PRO A 100 15.19 -2.46 6.32
CA PRO A 100 13.93 -3.20 6.44
C PRO A 100 13.61 -3.64 7.87
N SER A 101 12.46 -3.21 8.37
CA SER A 101 11.82 -3.71 9.57
C SER A 101 10.30 -3.63 9.39
N TYR A 102 9.53 -4.31 10.25
CA TYR A 102 8.07 -4.18 10.23
C TYR A 102 7.60 -2.71 10.35
N ARG A 103 8.36 -1.85 11.05
CA ARG A 103 8.05 -0.42 11.16
C ARG A 103 8.28 0.31 9.85
N THR A 104 9.43 0.10 9.21
CA THR A 104 9.76 0.81 7.98
C THR A 104 8.94 0.32 6.80
N TRP A 105 8.49 -0.93 6.79
CA TRP A 105 7.49 -1.42 5.83
C TRP A 105 6.12 -0.74 5.99
N ASP A 106 5.66 -0.51 7.23
CA ASP A 106 4.44 0.28 7.46
C ASP A 106 4.63 1.76 7.04
N MET A 107 5.81 2.35 7.29
CA MET A 107 6.14 3.69 6.79
C MET A 107 6.13 3.75 5.25
N ALA A 108 6.74 2.76 4.58
CA ALA A 108 6.77 2.65 3.13
C ALA A 108 5.34 2.52 2.55
N ALA A 109 4.49 1.67 3.15
CA ALA A 109 3.10 1.52 2.73
C ALA A 109 2.31 2.83 2.84
N ARG A 110 2.47 3.57 3.95
CA ARG A 110 1.82 4.87 4.17
C ARG A 110 2.31 5.93 3.18
N PHE A 111 3.62 5.99 2.94
CA PHE A 111 4.19 6.90 1.94
C PHE A 111 3.66 6.57 0.55
N LEU A 112 3.78 5.31 0.12
CA LEU A 112 3.36 4.86 -1.21
C LEU A 112 1.87 5.14 -1.46
N GLY A 113 1.00 4.81 -0.50
CA GLY A 113 -0.43 5.08 -0.61
C GLY A 113 -0.73 6.58 -0.69
N THR A 114 -0.04 7.41 0.09
CA THR A 114 -0.21 8.87 0.04
C THR A 114 0.29 9.46 -1.28
N ALA A 115 1.44 9.00 -1.76
CA ALA A 115 2.03 9.44 -3.02
C ALA A 115 1.14 9.08 -4.22
N ARG A 116 0.56 7.88 -4.24
CA ARG A 116 -0.43 7.48 -5.26
C ARG A 116 -1.71 8.29 -5.20
N ALA A 117 -2.22 8.56 -4.00
CA ALA A 117 -3.42 9.38 -3.81
C ALA A 117 -3.24 10.84 -4.27
N LEU A 118 -1.99 11.32 -4.30
CA LEU A 118 -1.59 12.63 -4.80
C LEU A 118 -1.11 12.60 -6.26
N GLU A 119 -1.21 11.44 -6.92
CA GLU A 119 -0.76 11.24 -8.31
C GLU A 119 0.72 11.62 -8.52
N LEU A 120 1.56 11.41 -7.48
CA LEU A 120 2.98 11.72 -7.57
C LEU A 120 3.69 10.71 -8.50
N PRO A 121 4.69 11.17 -9.28
CA PRO A 121 5.44 10.31 -10.20
C PRO A 121 6.08 9.09 -9.51
N GLU A 122 6.31 8.02 -10.27
CA GLU A 122 6.89 6.78 -9.74
C GLU A 122 8.28 7.01 -9.13
N GLU A 123 9.03 7.99 -9.62
CA GLU A 123 10.33 8.40 -9.09
C GLU A 123 10.19 8.88 -7.63
N VAL A 124 9.15 9.68 -7.33
CA VAL A 124 8.87 10.17 -5.98
C VAL A 124 8.38 9.03 -5.09
N GLN A 125 7.54 8.14 -5.62
CA GLN A 125 7.09 6.93 -4.92
C GLN A 125 8.29 6.06 -4.52
N THR A 126 9.21 5.83 -5.46
CA THR A 126 10.44 5.05 -5.27
C THR A 126 11.34 5.70 -4.23
N LEU A 127 11.54 7.02 -4.31
CA LEU A 127 12.38 7.76 -3.37
C LEU A 127 11.92 7.58 -1.92
N GLY A 128 10.62 7.74 -1.64
CA GLY A 128 10.12 7.58 -0.27
C GLY A 128 10.07 6.13 0.21
N VAL A 129 9.80 5.16 -0.68
CA VAL A 129 9.86 3.74 -0.35
C VAL A 129 11.30 3.32 0.01
N VAL A 130 12.27 3.67 -0.84
CA VAL A 130 13.70 3.41 -0.58
C VAL A 130 14.17 4.17 0.66
N GLY A 131 13.71 5.41 0.86
CA GLY A 131 14.00 6.19 2.05
C GLY A 131 13.45 5.59 3.35
N ALA A 132 12.44 4.72 3.27
CA ALA A 132 11.93 4.00 4.43
C ALA A 132 12.69 2.69 4.68
N VAL A 133 12.85 1.84 3.64
CA VAL A 133 13.33 0.45 3.80
C VAL A 133 14.71 0.17 3.20
N GLY A 134 15.41 1.19 2.72
CA GLY A 134 16.70 1.06 2.04
C GLY A 134 16.58 0.37 0.69
N LYS A 135 17.67 -0.31 0.26
CA LYS A 135 17.76 -0.98 -1.06
C LYS A 135 16.65 -1.99 -1.33
N SER A 136 16.04 -2.58 -0.30
CA SER A 136 14.89 -3.48 -0.44
C SER A 136 13.65 -2.81 -1.03
N GLY A 137 13.59 -1.48 -1.00
CA GLY A 137 12.55 -0.68 -1.63
C GLY A 137 12.54 -0.81 -3.15
N TYR A 138 13.70 -0.90 -3.79
CA TYR A 138 13.77 -1.11 -5.24
C TYR A 138 13.17 -2.45 -5.67
N ALA A 139 13.41 -3.51 -4.87
CA ALA A 139 12.83 -4.82 -5.12
C ALA A 139 11.29 -4.81 -4.95
N LEU A 140 10.75 -4.04 -3.99
CA LEU A 140 9.31 -3.80 -3.91
C LEU A 140 8.82 -3.08 -5.16
N MET A 141 9.43 -1.97 -5.56
CA MET A 141 8.97 -1.20 -6.73
C MET A 141 9.02 -2.02 -8.03
N SER A 142 10.06 -2.85 -8.21
CA SER A 142 10.12 -3.80 -9.33
C SER A 142 8.99 -4.81 -9.27
N PHE A 143 8.77 -5.43 -8.10
CA PHE A 143 7.67 -6.36 -7.91
C PHE A 143 6.30 -5.74 -8.23
N LEU A 144 6.08 -4.47 -7.86
CA LEU A 144 4.84 -3.75 -8.16
C LEU A 144 4.64 -3.51 -9.64
N ARG A 145 5.69 -3.14 -10.38
CA ARG A 145 5.64 -3.03 -11.84
C ARG A 145 5.32 -4.38 -12.49
N ASP A 146 5.94 -5.45 -12.00
CA ASP A 146 5.75 -6.81 -12.51
C ASP A 146 4.40 -7.42 -12.12
N LEU A 147 3.66 -6.83 -11.18
CA LEU A 147 2.31 -7.26 -10.83
C LEU A 147 1.30 -6.86 -11.90
N ASP A 148 1.45 -5.70 -12.55
CA ASP A 148 0.63 -5.25 -13.68
C ASP A 148 -0.87 -5.62 -13.52
N LEU A 149 -1.50 -5.00 -12.52
CA LEU A 149 -2.84 -5.37 -12.05
C LEU A 149 -3.93 -4.69 -12.88
N PRO A 150 -5.03 -5.39 -13.20
CA PRO A 150 -6.20 -4.80 -13.85
C PRO A 150 -6.92 -3.78 -12.95
N ASP A 151 -7.69 -2.87 -13.55
CA ASP A 151 -8.54 -1.94 -12.80
C ASP A 151 -9.62 -2.74 -12.01
N PRO A 152 -9.69 -2.60 -10.67
CA PRO A 152 -10.69 -3.29 -9.87
C PRO A 152 -12.14 -2.99 -10.29
N ARG A 153 -12.43 -1.80 -10.82
CA ARG A 153 -13.77 -1.44 -11.30
C ARG A 153 -14.17 -2.23 -12.54
N GLU A 154 -13.22 -2.49 -13.42
CA GLU A 154 -13.44 -3.35 -14.58
C GLU A 154 -13.61 -4.81 -14.13
N VAL A 155 -12.80 -5.26 -13.18
CA VAL A 155 -12.89 -6.63 -12.63
C VAL A 155 -14.24 -6.87 -11.95
N ILE A 156 -14.78 -5.90 -11.18
CA ILE A 156 -16.12 -5.98 -10.57
C ILE A 156 -17.22 -6.23 -11.62
N ARG A 157 -17.04 -5.70 -12.83
CA ARG A 157 -17.97 -5.87 -13.95
C ARG A 157 -17.71 -7.16 -14.74
N ASN A 158 -16.45 -7.59 -14.81
CA ASN A 158 -16.03 -8.77 -15.56
C ASN A 158 -15.00 -9.61 -14.77
N PRO A 159 -15.44 -10.68 -14.07
CA PRO A 159 -14.57 -11.57 -13.31
C PRO A 159 -13.45 -12.24 -14.11
N THR A 160 -13.59 -12.40 -15.43
CA THR A 160 -12.58 -13.04 -16.28
C THR A 160 -11.30 -12.21 -16.43
N LEU A 161 -11.33 -10.94 -16.00
CA LEU A 161 -10.14 -10.08 -15.94
C LEU A 161 -9.24 -10.39 -14.75
N VAL A 162 -9.66 -11.23 -13.80
CA VAL A 162 -8.78 -11.67 -12.72
C VAL A 162 -7.62 -12.50 -13.32
N PRO A 163 -6.35 -12.14 -13.06
CA PRO A 163 -5.23 -12.85 -13.65
C PRO A 163 -5.13 -14.31 -13.19
N SER A 164 -4.61 -15.18 -14.06
CA SER A 164 -4.35 -16.59 -13.72
C SER A 164 -3.21 -16.75 -12.71
N ARG A 165 -2.25 -15.82 -12.66
CA ARG A 165 -1.12 -15.83 -11.72
C ARG A 165 -1.60 -15.51 -10.30
N ASP A 166 -1.32 -16.39 -9.33
CA ASP A 166 -1.91 -16.35 -7.98
C ASP A 166 -1.60 -15.09 -7.17
N ASP A 167 -0.39 -14.54 -7.29
CA ASP A 167 -0.01 -13.29 -6.64
C ASP A 167 -0.80 -12.10 -7.19
N ARG A 168 -0.96 -12.03 -8.52
CA ARG A 168 -1.77 -11.01 -9.19
C ARG A 168 -3.24 -11.17 -8.86
N ALA A 169 -3.77 -12.39 -8.91
CA ALA A 169 -5.15 -12.69 -8.51
C ALA A 169 -5.41 -12.24 -7.08
N PHE A 170 -4.55 -12.62 -6.13
CA PHE A 170 -4.66 -12.21 -4.74
C PHE A 170 -4.70 -10.68 -4.61
N ALA A 171 -3.79 -9.96 -5.26
CA ALA A 171 -3.76 -8.49 -5.22
C ALA A 171 -5.04 -7.88 -5.81
N THR A 172 -5.49 -8.37 -6.96
CA THR A 172 -6.71 -7.92 -7.64
C THR A 172 -7.95 -8.14 -6.77
N LEU A 173 -8.10 -9.31 -6.14
CA LEU A 173 -9.25 -9.60 -5.27
C LEU A 173 -9.29 -8.67 -4.04
N HIS A 174 -8.13 -8.38 -3.45
CA HIS A 174 -8.03 -7.44 -2.34
C HIS A 174 -8.36 -5.99 -2.78
N SER A 175 -7.89 -5.59 -3.96
CA SER A 175 -8.21 -4.28 -4.56
C SER A 175 -9.71 -4.13 -4.81
N VAL A 176 -10.35 -5.14 -5.41
CA VAL A 176 -11.82 -5.18 -5.63
C VAL A 176 -12.61 -4.95 -4.33
N VAL A 177 -12.26 -5.64 -3.24
CA VAL A 177 -12.94 -5.45 -1.95
C VAL A 177 -12.67 -4.07 -1.36
N SER A 178 -11.48 -3.49 -1.58
CA SER A 178 -11.18 -2.10 -1.15
C SER A 178 -12.01 -1.10 -1.96
N THR A 179 -12.09 -1.24 -3.28
CA THR A 179 -12.95 -0.43 -4.15
C THR A 179 -14.40 -0.45 -3.68
N LEU A 180 -14.96 -1.61 -3.34
CA LEU A 180 -16.31 -1.70 -2.78
C LEU A 180 -16.48 -0.94 -1.45
N ALA A 181 -15.47 -0.95 -0.57
CA ALA A 181 -15.56 -0.25 0.72
C ALA A 181 -15.81 1.25 0.54
N HIS A 182 -15.22 1.83 -0.52
CA HIS A 182 -15.33 3.24 -0.90
C HIS A 182 -16.51 3.52 -1.84
N GLU A 183 -16.83 2.60 -2.74
CA GLU A 183 -17.92 2.71 -3.72
C GLU A 183 -19.07 1.74 -3.38
N TRP A 184 -19.72 2.00 -2.24
CA TRP A 184 -20.74 1.10 -1.70
C TRP A 184 -22.08 1.21 -2.41
N THR A 185 -22.29 0.32 -3.37
CA THR A 185 -23.56 0.15 -4.08
C THR A 185 -23.99 -1.31 -4.10
N LYS A 186 -25.27 -1.57 -4.37
CA LYS A 186 -25.80 -2.93 -4.51
C LYS A 186 -25.13 -3.65 -5.68
N GLU A 187 -24.90 -2.92 -6.76
CA GLU A 187 -24.26 -3.37 -7.98
C GLU A 187 -22.81 -3.80 -7.73
N ASN A 188 -22.03 -2.94 -7.06
CA ASN A 188 -20.63 -3.23 -6.73
C ASN A 188 -20.50 -4.36 -5.70
N PHE A 189 -21.44 -4.44 -4.75
CA PHE A 189 -21.47 -5.52 -3.76
C PHE A 189 -21.67 -6.88 -4.44
N TYR A 190 -22.66 -6.98 -5.32
CA TYR A 190 -22.89 -8.22 -6.06
C TYR A 190 -21.81 -8.51 -7.09
N GLY A 191 -21.25 -7.49 -7.75
CA GLY A 191 -20.09 -7.67 -8.63
C GLY A 191 -18.89 -8.24 -7.87
N THR A 192 -18.59 -7.71 -6.69
CA THR A 192 -17.53 -8.22 -5.82
C THR A 192 -17.79 -9.68 -5.40
N CYS A 193 -19.03 -10.02 -5.02
CA CYS A 193 -19.39 -11.42 -4.70
C CYS A 193 -19.20 -12.35 -5.92
N ARG A 194 -19.60 -11.90 -7.13
CA ARG A 194 -19.41 -12.67 -8.37
C ARG A 194 -17.93 -12.91 -8.66
N VAL A 195 -17.08 -11.89 -8.49
CA VAL A 195 -15.63 -12.02 -8.70
C VAL A 195 -15.02 -13.07 -7.77
N LEU A 196 -15.37 -13.03 -6.48
CA LEU A 196 -14.83 -14.00 -5.51
C LEU A 196 -15.34 -15.42 -5.76
N ASN A 197 -16.62 -15.56 -6.11
CA ASN A 197 -17.19 -16.86 -6.46
C ASN A 197 -16.58 -17.44 -7.73
N TYR A 198 -16.38 -16.62 -8.75
CA TYR A 198 -15.76 -17.03 -10.01
C TYR A 198 -14.40 -17.71 -9.77
N ILE A 199 -13.55 -17.13 -8.91
CA ILE A 199 -12.24 -17.71 -8.56
C ILE A 199 -12.38 -18.98 -7.69
N ALA A 200 -13.38 -19.04 -6.82
CA ALA A 200 -13.66 -20.26 -6.07
C ALA A 200 -14.12 -21.40 -6.99
N GLU A 201 -14.96 -21.11 -8.00
CA GLU A 201 -15.45 -22.07 -9.00
C GLU A 201 -14.33 -22.57 -9.93
N GLU A 202 -13.30 -21.75 -10.20
CA GLU A 202 -12.06 -22.17 -10.88
C GLU A 202 -11.15 -23.08 -10.02
N GLY A 203 -11.57 -23.45 -8.81
CA GLY A 203 -10.81 -24.31 -7.91
C GLY A 203 -9.72 -23.59 -7.10
N ARG A 204 -9.73 -22.25 -7.10
CA ARG A 204 -8.73 -21.39 -6.43
C ARG A 204 -9.32 -20.69 -5.19
N ALA A 205 -10.18 -21.39 -4.45
CA ALA A 205 -10.93 -20.83 -3.32
C ALA A 205 -10.01 -20.35 -2.16
N ASP A 206 -8.85 -20.96 -1.99
CA ASP A 206 -7.82 -20.57 -1.01
C ASP A 206 -7.25 -19.17 -1.31
N ILE A 207 -7.14 -18.79 -2.58
CA ILE A 207 -6.71 -17.45 -3.00
C ILE A 207 -7.82 -16.42 -2.73
N ALA A 208 -9.07 -16.79 -2.93
CA ALA A 208 -10.23 -15.91 -2.72
C ALA A 208 -10.62 -15.75 -1.25
N ALA A 209 -10.37 -16.75 -0.41
CA ALA A 209 -10.82 -16.80 0.98
C ALA A 209 -10.36 -15.58 1.84
N PRO A 210 -9.11 -15.09 1.76
CA PRO A 210 -8.70 -13.89 2.50
C PRO A 210 -9.50 -12.63 2.13
N ALA A 211 -9.77 -12.43 0.83
CA ALA A 211 -10.58 -11.32 0.35
C ALA A 211 -12.06 -11.49 0.71
N ALA A 212 -12.60 -12.71 0.64
CA ALA A 212 -13.96 -13.03 1.11
C ALA A 212 -14.12 -12.76 2.62
N GLY A 213 -13.16 -13.17 3.44
CA GLY A 213 -13.16 -12.87 4.88
C GLY A 213 -13.07 -11.37 5.18
N ARG A 214 -12.42 -10.58 4.32
CA ARG A 214 -12.47 -9.11 4.39
C ARG A 214 -13.84 -8.57 4.02
N LEU A 215 -14.45 -9.07 2.94
CA LEU A 215 -15.79 -8.67 2.50
C LEU A 215 -16.85 -8.94 3.57
N ILE A 216 -16.81 -10.11 4.22
CA ILE A 216 -17.76 -10.48 5.28
C ILE A 216 -17.66 -9.51 6.46
N ARG A 217 -16.44 -9.16 6.89
CA ARG A 217 -16.23 -8.14 7.93
C ARG A 217 -16.76 -6.76 7.52
N LEU A 218 -16.41 -6.31 6.31
CA LEU A 218 -16.89 -5.05 5.76
C LEU A 218 -18.43 -4.99 5.72
N TYR A 219 -19.07 -6.08 5.30
CA TYR A 219 -20.53 -6.17 5.28
C TYR A 219 -21.12 -6.15 6.70
N GLY A 220 -20.50 -6.82 7.67
CA GLY A 220 -20.90 -6.77 9.08
C GLY A 220 -20.86 -5.35 9.66
N GLU A 221 -19.82 -4.57 9.34
CA GLU A 221 -19.72 -3.16 9.70
C GLU A 221 -20.80 -2.32 8.98
N ALA A 222 -20.98 -2.55 7.67
CA ALA A 222 -21.99 -1.87 6.87
C ALA A 222 -23.43 -2.17 7.34
N ARG A 223 -23.73 -3.35 7.88
CA ARG A 223 -25.04 -3.64 8.48
C ARG A 223 -25.38 -2.70 9.63
N LYS A 224 -24.39 -2.32 10.44
CA LYS A 224 -24.57 -1.39 11.57
C LYS A 224 -24.66 0.06 11.09
N ALA A 225 -23.76 0.46 10.20
CA ALA A 225 -23.59 1.86 9.79
C ALA A 225 -24.52 2.27 8.64
N ARG A 226 -24.67 1.42 7.63
CA ARG A 226 -25.32 1.71 6.33
C ARG A 226 -26.71 1.05 6.18
N LYS A 227 -26.99 -0.01 6.95
CA LYS A 227 -28.27 -0.77 6.94
C LYS A 227 -28.70 -1.17 5.51
N PRO A 228 -27.86 -1.89 4.75
CA PRO A 228 -28.21 -2.32 3.39
C PRO A 228 -29.47 -3.19 3.40
N THR A 229 -30.26 -3.10 2.33
CA THR A 229 -31.50 -3.88 2.12
C THR A 229 -31.26 -5.16 1.32
N TRP A 230 -29.99 -5.53 1.10
CA TRP A 230 -29.57 -6.70 0.33
C TRP A 230 -28.60 -7.54 1.14
N ASP A 231 -28.54 -8.84 0.85
CA ASP A 231 -27.67 -9.82 1.52
C ASP A 231 -26.79 -10.60 0.55
N PHE A 232 -25.87 -11.41 1.09
CA PHE A 232 -24.99 -12.26 0.31
C PHE A 232 -25.78 -13.22 -0.61
N PRO A 233 -25.38 -13.36 -1.90
CA PRO A 233 -25.95 -14.36 -2.79
C PRO A 233 -25.74 -15.80 -2.28
N GLN A 234 -26.65 -16.72 -2.59
CA GLN A 234 -26.57 -18.12 -2.14
C GLN A 234 -25.31 -18.83 -2.64
N GLU A 235 -24.84 -18.48 -3.83
CA GLU A 235 -23.59 -18.98 -4.40
C GLU A 235 -22.40 -18.58 -3.53
N PHE A 236 -22.38 -17.34 -3.03
CA PHE A 236 -21.32 -16.85 -2.16
C PHE A 236 -21.35 -17.54 -0.79
N ILE A 237 -22.54 -17.71 -0.23
CA ILE A 237 -22.73 -18.43 1.04
C ILE A 237 -22.21 -19.87 0.90
N ARG A 238 -22.55 -20.57 -0.19
CA ARG A 238 -22.06 -21.93 -0.45
C ARG A 238 -20.55 -21.99 -0.61
N ALA A 239 -19.96 -21.09 -1.39
CA ALA A 239 -18.51 -21.07 -1.63
C ALA A 239 -17.68 -20.79 -0.36
N PHE A 240 -18.19 -19.94 0.54
CA PHE A 240 -17.45 -19.44 1.71
C PHE A 240 -18.13 -19.74 3.05
N GLN A 241 -18.94 -20.80 3.12
CA GLN A 241 -19.73 -21.17 4.30
C GLN A 241 -18.87 -21.25 5.57
N HIS A 242 -17.71 -21.90 5.49
CA HIS A 242 -16.79 -22.05 6.62
C HIS A 242 -16.32 -20.70 7.20
N LEU A 243 -16.15 -19.67 6.37
CA LEU A 243 -15.76 -18.33 6.83
C LEU A 243 -16.91 -17.64 7.56
N LEU A 244 -18.13 -17.76 7.03
CA LEU A 244 -19.33 -17.20 7.64
C LEU A 244 -19.61 -17.82 9.02
N GLU A 245 -19.47 -19.14 9.14
CA GLU A 245 -19.62 -19.86 10.40
C GLU A 245 -18.57 -19.47 11.45
N ASN A 246 -17.30 -19.33 11.04
CA ASN A 246 -16.22 -18.92 11.93
C ASN A 246 -16.43 -17.50 12.47
N MET A 247 -16.94 -16.58 11.64
CA MET A 247 -17.25 -15.23 12.09
C MET A 247 -18.48 -15.17 13.01
N ALA A 248 -19.52 -15.96 12.74
CA ALA A 248 -20.69 -16.04 13.62
C ALA A 248 -20.34 -16.53 15.03
N LYS A 249 -19.30 -17.37 15.17
CA LYS A 249 -18.77 -17.82 16.47
C LYS A 249 -17.89 -16.80 17.19
N ALA A 250 -17.34 -15.83 16.45
CA ALA A 250 -16.43 -14.81 16.99
C ALA A 250 -17.15 -13.50 17.41
N MET A 251 -18.45 -13.39 17.11
CA MET A 251 -19.33 -12.28 17.49
C MET A 251 -20.16 -12.63 18.72
#